data_AF-A0A1V5XMN2-F1
#
_entry.id   AF-A0A1V5XMN2-F1
#
_cell.length_a   1.000
_cell.length_b   1.000
_cell.length_c   1.000
_cell.angle_alpha   90.00
_cell.angle_beta   90.00
_cell.angle_gamma   90.00
#
_symmetry.space_group_name_H-M   'P 1'
#
loop_
_entity.id
_entity.type
_entity.pdbx_description
1 polymer ?
#
loop_
_entity_poly.entity_id
_entity_poly.type
_entity_poly.pdbx_seq_one_letter_code
_entity_poly.pdbx_strand_id
1 'polypeptide(L)'
;MFNRTWISIAGIVSLLASCATFPPPEPHKPEADPDLLAGDDMETTAEWLFVTSEADGKGQSECDRVSRWLQGEQSCTSDICIHARDLGREWLRKCKDESSAGATTVRKLVDTYAERAELPADSCVQQGTGLLRTPECGAPEACETQAQRWIAQCGTAYATPLFVLMLTKTLQRRFPDDPNKPVHEVKLDTRSCDELAKAVGQGVGCDGAACDPFVEVSDAWLDRCRKDGQPVPMLLAFQLADVRVGAGRSVEPMRVAETKLAEGSLPLLLSDQRGAVAWVCGVRPKNVKEYLEARRDCRPGEVIVTRVDGQQNVRTASVPHSDDAAFLRQFPFLDVKGERDARALADMDAFRRDVSQAVEQAQGPHPEQAISLLVKVMQSRSEALMRQAVFQKILTDADRDLAPSFKEWGKRKAQGVVRVRGADEQGLYARRALQNPLHDMTRDGQVSAGAYLAPPALTLDRWMPLSFLAYKDELSTLQRIVDRHGTLDNRVIPLRQQIASEMQACSQAEARIQSINDEIMACMLREGCTQDKIAALAFTADPDRSRAQRARDAIARALASGLFNRGEMDKVEADRIASGCLDP
;
A
#
# COMPACT_ATOMS: atom_id res chain seq x y z
N MET A 1 38.06 -0.68 31.75
CA MET A 1 38.97 -1.66 32.39
C MET A 1 38.85 -2.98 31.65
N PHE A 2 39.99 -3.65 31.41
CA PHE A 2 40.24 -4.80 30.49
C PHE A 2 40.17 -4.41 29.00
N ASN A 3 41.24 -4.03 28.30
CA ASN A 3 42.65 -4.49 28.19
C ASN A 3 42.78 -5.87 27.52
N ARG A 4 43.11 -5.89 26.22
CA ARG A 4 44.04 -6.88 25.62
C ARG A 4 44.53 -6.49 24.22
N THR A 5 45.82 -6.19 24.21
CA THR A 5 46.76 -5.93 23.13
C THR A 5 47.39 -7.24 22.65
N TRP A 6 47.67 -7.39 21.35
CA TRP A 6 48.64 -8.34 20.76
C TRP A 6 49.20 -7.65 19.50
N ILE A 7 50.35 -6.97 19.55
CA ILE A 7 51.75 -7.42 19.36
C ILE A 7 52.00 -8.19 18.06
N SER A 8 52.75 -7.50 17.20
CA SER A 8 53.37 -7.90 15.93
C SER A 8 54.48 -8.94 16.08
N ILE A 9 54.70 -9.73 15.03
CA ILE A 9 55.99 -10.40 14.76
C ILE A 9 56.47 -9.96 13.38
N ALA A 10 57.72 -9.51 13.36
CA ALA A 10 58.51 -9.16 12.18
C ALA A 10 59.64 -10.19 12.00
N GLY A 11 60.14 -10.31 10.76
CA GLY A 11 61.39 -10.99 10.40
C GLY A 11 61.14 -12.24 9.54
N ILE A 12 61.86 -12.54 8.45
CA ILE A 12 63.24 -12.21 8.05
C ILE A 12 63.35 -12.34 6.51
N VAL A 13 64.21 -11.50 5.94
CA VAL A 13 64.71 -11.49 4.56
C VAL A 13 65.61 -12.70 4.27
N SER A 14 65.55 -13.28 3.07
CA SER A 14 66.69 -13.98 2.46
C SER A 14 66.73 -13.79 0.95
N LEU A 15 67.92 -13.46 0.47
CA LEU A 15 68.32 -13.13 -0.89
C LEU A 15 68.82 -14.36 -1.66
N LEU A 16 68.56 -14.37 -2.97
CA LEU A 16 69.37 -14.85 -4.11
C LEU A 16 69.86 -16.31 -4.17
N ALA A 17 69.43 -17.02 -5.23
CA ALA A 17 70.30 -17.87 -6.04
C ALA A 17 69.72 -18.05 -7.46
N SER A 18 70.46 -17.58 -8.47
CA SER A 18 70.29 -17.93 -9.88
C SER A 18 70.96 -19.29 -10.16
N CYS A 19 70.33 -20.15 -10.96
CA CYS A 19 70.92 -20.83 -12.13
C CYS A 19 70.03 -21.96 -12.68
N ALA A 20 70.19 -22.18 -14.00
CA ALA A 20 69.79 -23.34 -14.81
C ALA A 20 68.37 -23.36 -15.41
N THR A 21 68.28 -22.69 -16.57
CA THR A 21 67.69 -23.20 -17.83
C THR A 21 67.12 -24.62 -17.82
N PHE A 22 65.79 -24.71 -17.78
CA PHE A 22 64.99 -25.65 -18.57
C PHE A 22 63.72 -24.90 -19.00
N PRO A 23 63.35 -24.86 -20.30
CA PRO A 23 62.06 -24.32 -20.67
C PRO A 23 60.95 -25.17 -20.00
N PRO A 24 59.89 -24.56 -19.47
CA PRO A 24 58.75 -25.31 -18.97
C PRO A 24 58.21 -26.18 -20.13
N PRO A 25 57.78 -27.43 -19.88
CA PRO A 25 57.11 -28.23 -20.90
C PRO A 25 55.93 -27.41 -21.41
N GLU A 26 55.84 -27.27 -22.73
CA GLU A 26 54.70 -26.62 -23.37
C GLU A 26 53.43 -27.24 -22.78
N PRO A 27 52.44 -26.43 -22.36
CA PRO A 27 51.15 -26.98 -21.99
C PRO A 27 50.66 -27.78 -23.18
N HIS A 28 50.48 -29.08 -23.01
CA HIS A 28 49.75 -29.90 -23.96
C HIS A 28 48.38 -29.22 -24.14
N LYS A 29 48.25 -28.49 -25.25
CA LYS A 29 46.96 -28.18 -25.83
C LYS A 29 46.25 -29.54 -25.93
N PRO A 30 45.05 -29.72 -25.36
CA PRO A 30 44.19 -30.75 -25.88
C PRO A 30 44.04 -30.41 -27.36
N GLU A 31 44.70 -31.17 -28.24
CA GLU A 31 44.31 -31.21 -29.63
C GLU A 31 42.83 -31.59 -29.58
N ALA A 32 41.98 -30.63 -29.96
CA ALA A 32 40.62 -30.94 -30.31
C ALA A 32 40.72 -32.04 -31.34
N ASP A 33 40.23 -33.22 -30.99
CA ASP A 33 40.23 -34.39 -31.85
C ASP A 33 39.62 -33.99 -33.21
N PRO A 34 40.44 -33.84 -34.27
CA PRO A 34 39.94 -33.41 -35.58
C PRO A 34 39.07 -34.49 -36.22
N ASP A 35 39.07 -35.72 -35.69
CA ASP A 35 38.34 -36.85 -36.24
C ASP A 35 36.84 -36.90 -35.88
N LEU A 36 36.34 -35.97 -35.06
CA LEU A 36 34.88 -35.73 -34.97
C LEU A 36 34.33 -34.83 -36.09
N LEU A 37 35.21 -34.31 -36.96
CA LEU A 37 34.86 -33.48 -38.13
C LEU A 37 35.41 -34.04 -39.46
N ALA A 38 36.06 -35.20 -39.46
CA ALA A 38 36.67 -35.81 -40.65
C ALA A 38 35.81 -36.95 -41.28
N GLY A 39 34.49 -36.80 -41.24
CA GLY A 39 33.57 -37.57 -42.07
C GLY A 39 32.98 -36.65 -43.17
N ASP A 40 32.85 -37.17 -44.38
CA ASP A 40 32.48 -36.54 -45.66
C ASP A 40 31.10 -35.82 -45.73
N ASP A 41 30.56 -35.36 -44.60
CA ASP A 41 29.27 -34.67 -44.48
C ASP A 41 29.46 -33.15 -44.55
N MET A 42 29.06 -32.56 -45.68
CA MET A 42 28.99 -31.11 -45.87
C MET A 42 28.27 -30.40 -44.69
N GLU A 43 29.04 -29.57 -43.96
CA GLU A 43 28.65 -28.50 -43.04
C GLU A 43 27.26 -28.70 -42.36
N THR A 44 27.27 -29.40 -41.23
CA THR A 44 26.14 -29.43 -40.27
C THR A 44 26.10 -28.09 -39.54
N THR A 45 24.97 -27.39 -39.49
CA THR A 45 24.92 -26.08 -38.83
C THR A 45 24.98 -26.22 -37.31
N ALA A 46 25.36 -25.15 -36.62
CA ALA A 46 25.42 -25.13 -35.16
C ALA A 46 24.04 -25.41 -34.54
N GLU A 47 22.97 -24.91 -35.15
CA GLU A 47 21.58 -25.13 -34.74
C GLU A 47 21.23 -26.62 -34.73
N TRP A 48 21.62 -27.36 -35.78
CA TRP A 48 21.38 -28.79 -35.87
C TRP A 48 22.07 -29.53 -34.71
N LEU A 49 23.37 -29.25 -34.50
CA LEU A 49 24.14 -29.88 -33.42
C LEU A 49 23.55 -29.57 -32.04
N PHE A 50 23.10 -28.35 -31.79
CA PHE A 50 22.47 -28.00 -30.51
C PHE A 50 21.19 -28.80 -30.26
N VAL A 51 20.35 -28.94 -31.29
CA VAL A 51 19.09 -29.68 -31.19
C VAL A 51 19.30 -31.19 -31.05
N THR A 52 20.30 -31.76 -31.72
CA THR A 52 20.50 -33.22 -31.76
C THR A 52 21.49 -33.76 -30.74
N SER A 53 22.32 -32.91 -30.09
CA SER A 53 23.40 -33.32 -29.16
C SER A 53 23.00 -34.28 -28.03
N GLU A 54 21.73 -34.34 -27.65
CA GLU A 54 21.22 -35.18 -26.56
C GLU A 54 20.33 -36.34 -27.05
N ALA A 55 20.29 -36.61 -28.36
CA ALA A 55 19.48 -37.69 -28.91
C ALA A 55 20.30 -38.98 -29.07
N ASP A 56 19.81 -40.09 -28.51
CA ASP A 56 20.42 -41.42 -28.65
C ASP A 56 20.03 -42.15 -29.96
N GLY A 57 19.50 -41.43 -30.96
CA GLY A 57 19.01 -42.02 -32.21
C GLY A 57 19.47 -41.23 -33.43
N LYS A 58 19.77 -41.92 -34.54
CA LYS A 58 20.16 -41.34 -35.84
C LYS A 58 19.01 -41.39 -36.85
N GLY A 59 19.03 -40.52 -37.85
CA GLY A 59 18.07 -40.54 -38.97
C GLY A 59 16.69 -40.02 -38.56
N GLN A 60 15.63 -40.81 -38.77
CA GLN A 60 14.24 -40.38 -38.60
C GLN A 60 13.94 -39.74 -37.22
N SER A 61 14.52 -40.24 -36.13
CA SER A 61 14.30 -39.67 -34.78
C SER A 61 14.91 -38.26 -34.63
N GLU A 62 16.04 -37.99 -35.28
CA GLU A 62 16.66 -36.65 -35.30
C GLU A 62 15.81 -35.70 -36.15
N CYS A 63 15.36 -36.18 -37.31
CA CYS A 63 14.46 -35.45 -38.19
C CYS A 63 13.15 -35.05 -37.48
N ASP A 64 12.53 -35.97 -36.74
CA ASP A 64 11.30 -35.69 -36.00
C ASP A 64 11.55 -34.75 -34.81
N ARG A 65 12.72 -34.81 -34.17
CA ARG A 65 13.11 -33.86 -33.12
C ARG A 65 13.27 -32.45 -33.67
N VAL A 66 14.05 -32.29 -34.73
CA VAL A 66 14.29 -30.98 -35.37
C VAL A 66 12.98 -30.38 -35.90
N SER A 67 12.11 -31.19 -36.51
CA SER A 67 10.79 -30.73 -36.97
C SER A 67 9.93 -30.15 -35.83
N ARG A 68 9.96 -30.75 -34.63
CA ARG A 68 9.26 -30.22 -33.45
C ARG A 68 9.82 -28.88 -32.98
N TRP A 69 11.15 -28.71 -32.99
CA TRP A 69 11.76 -27.42 -32.67
C TRP A 69 11.34 -26.35 -33.66
N LEU A 70 11.40 -26.64 -34.96
CA LEU A 70 10.91 -25.72 -35.99
C LEU A 70 9.46 -25.31 -35.72
N GLN A 71 8.56 -26.25 -35.42
CA GLN A 71 7.18 -25.92 -35.08
C GLN A 71 7.02 -25.00 -33.85
N GLY A 72 7.99 -24.99 -32.93
CA GLY A 72 8.04 -24.08 -31.79
C GLY A 72 8.44 -22.64 -32.13
N GLU A 73 9.03 -22.41 -33.31
CA GLU A 73 9.55 -21.10 -33.75
C GLU A 73 8.49 -20.22 -34.43
N GLN A 74 7.20 -20.53 -34.26
CA GLN A 74 6.09 -19.84 -34.93
C GLN A 74 5.96 -18.36 -34.59
N SER A 75 6.65 -17.85 -33.57
CA SER A 75 6.64 -16.44 -33.18
C SER A 75 7.96 -15.72 -33.44
N CYS A 76 8.96 -16.36 -34.05
CA CYS A 76 10.23 -15.68 -34.34
C CYS A 76 9.99 -14.46 -35.25
N THR A 77 10.88 -13.47 -35.16
CA THR A 77 10.90 -12.28 -36.01
C THR A 77 12.33 -11.79 -36.26
N SER A 78 12.56 -11.18 -37.42
CA SER A 78 13.85 -10.57 -37.79
C SER A 78 15.02 -11.56 -37.67
N ASP A 79 16.21 -11.10 -37.26
CA ASP A 79 17.44 -11.90 -37.22
C ASP A 79 17.30 -13.19 -36.39
N ILE A 80 16.39 -13.26 -35.43
CA ILE A 80 16.11 -14.48 -34.66
C ILE A 80 15.55 -15.59 -35.56
N CYS A 81 14.75 -15.26 -36.58
CA CYS A 81 14.22 -16.24 -37.54
C CYS A 81 15.28 -16.83 -38.47
N ILE A 82 16.46 -16.22 -38.59
CA ILE A 82 17.54 -16.75 -39.43
C ILE A 82 17.92 -18.16 -38.96
N HIS A 83 18.02 -18.38 -37.65
CA HIS A 83 18.34 -19.68 -37.06
C HIS A 83 17.28 -20.75 -37.37
N ALA A 84 15.99 -20.41 -37.25
CA ALA A 84 14.91 -21.32 -37.57
C ALA A 84 14.84 -21.64 -39.07
N ARG A 85 15.05 -20.64 -39.93
CA ARG A 85 15.13 -20.80 -41.38
C ARG A 85 16.27 -21.73 -41.78
N ASP A 86 17.47 -21.51 -41.24
CA ASP A 86 18.67 -22.24 -41.61
C ASP A 86 18.62 -23.69 -41.08
N LEU A 87 18.11 -23.90 -39.86
CA LEU A 87 17.80 -25.23 -39.34
C LEU A 87 16.78 -25.96 -40.22
N GLY A 88 15.74 -25.27 -40.70
CA GLY A 88 14.74 -25.85 -41.60
C GLY A 88 15.29 -26.18 -42.99
N ARG A 89 16.21 -25.36 -43.52
CA ARG A 89 16.94 -25.66 -44.77
C ARG A 89 17.82 -26.90 -44.62
N GLU A 90 18.49 -27.05 -43.49
CA GLU A 90 19.26 -28.26 -43.21
C GLU A 90 18.36 -29.49 -43.07
N TRP A 91 17.23 -29.37 -42.37
CA TRP A 91 16.25 -30.44 -42.31
C TRP A 91 15.79 -30.88 -43.71
N LEU A 92 15.47 -29.94 -44.61
CA LEU A 92 15.07 -30.25 -45.98
C LEU A 92 16.20 -30.93 -46.79
N ARG A 93 17.46 -30.70 -46.43
CA ARG A 93 18.61 -31.34 -47.07
C ARG A 93 18.81 -32.77 -46.56
N LYS A 94 18.71 -32.99 -45.25
CA LYS A 94 19.01 -34.27 -44.60
C LYS A 94 17.82 -35.24 -44.50
N CYS A 95 16.62 -34.72 -44.28
CA CYS A 95 15.46 -35.51 -43.85
C CYS A 95 14.33 -35.62 -44.89
N LYS A 96 14.42 -34.92 -46.03
CA LYS A 96 13.33 -34.89 -47.02
C LYS A 96 12.99 -36.27 -47.58
N ASP A 97 13.98 -37.16 -47.69
CA ASP A 97 13.83 -38.48 -48.29
C ASP A 97 13.31 -39.49 -47.25
N GLU A 98 13.58 -39.25 -45.97
CA GLU A 98 13.09 -40.05 -44.84
C GLU A 98 11.64 -39.68 -44.45
N SER A 99 11.26 -38.39 -44.57
CA SER A 99 9.93 -37.88 -44.21
C SER A 99 9.34 -37.00 -45.32
N SER A 100 8.92 -37.63 -46.42
CA SER A 100 8.32 -36.95 -47.57
C SER A 100 7.04 -36.16 -47.22
N ALA A 101 6.24 -36.66 -46.28
CA ALA A 101 5.07 -35.95 -45.75
C ALA A 101 5.45 -34.69 -44.93
N GLY A 102 6.55 -34.75 -44.17
CA GLY A 102 7.06 -33.62 -43.39
C GLY A 102 7.69 -32.53 -44.25
N ALA A 103 8.25 -32.88 -45.41
CA ALA A 103 8.98 -31.95 -46.27
C ALA A 103 8.16 -30.77 -46.79
N THR A 104 6.86 -30.97 -47.06
CA THR A 104 5.98 -29.86 -47.49
C THR A 104 5.74 -28.88 -46.34
N THR A 105 5.51 -29.40 -45.13
CA THR A 105 5.31 -28.59 -43.93
C THR A 105 6.56 -27.80 -43.57
N VAL A 106 7.72 -28.46 -43.55
CA VAL A 106 8.99 -27.78 -43.23
C VAL A 106 9.35 -26.73 -44.27
N ARG A 107 9.10 -26.98 -45.57
CA ARG A 107 9.29 -25.97 -46.61
C ARG A 107 8.46 -24.72 -46.36
N LYS A 108 7.18 -24.89 -46.02
CA LYS A 108 6.30 -23.76 -45.67
C LYS A 108 6.80 -22.99 -44.45
N LEU A 109 7.32 -23.68 -43.43
CA LEU A 109 7.93 -23.04 -42.26
C LEU A 109 9.18 -22.25 -42.65
N VAL A 110 10.07 -22.84 -43.46
CA VAL A 110 11.28 -22.16 -43.97
C VAL A 110 10.94 -20.89 -44.74
N ASP A 111 9.95 -20.95 -45.63
CA ASP A 111 9.50 -19.77 -46.40
C ASP A 111 8.96 -18.68 -45.45
N THR A 112 8.15 -19.09 -44.47
CA THR A 112 7.61 -18.17 -43.44
C THR A 112 8.74 -17.53 -42.61
N TYR A 113 9.75 -18.29 -42.20
CA TYR A 113 10.88 -17.77 -41.44
C TYR A 113 11.79 -16.89 -42.29
N ALA A 114 11.92 -17.17 -43.59
CA ALA A 114 12.65 -16.32 -44.51
C ALA A 114 12.00 -14.94 -44.65
N GLU A 115 10.68 -14.89 -44.87
CA GLU A 115 9.92 -13.63 -44.93
C GLU A 115 10.05 -12.81 -43.64
N ARG A 116 9.97 -13.49 -42.49
CA ARG A 116 10.08 -12.81 -41.19
C ARG A 116 11.50 -12.38 -40.83
N ALA A 117 12.51 -13.08 -41.35
CA ALA A 117 13.90 -12.70 -41.17
C ALA A 117 14.25 -11.38 -41.89
N GLU A 118 13.48 -10.99 -42.91
CA GLU A 118 13.65 -9.71 -43.61
C GLU A 118 13.04 -8.52 -42.84
N LEU A 119 12.27 -8.78 -41.77
CA LEU A 119 11.74 -7.72 -40.93
C LEU A 119 12.88 -7.00 -40.19
N PRO A 120 12.81 -5.65 -40.04
CA PRO A 120 13.88 -4.89 -39.41
C PRO A 120 14.06 -5.30 -37.94
N ALA A 121 15.33 -5.45 -37.53
CA ALA A 121 15.69 -5.78 -36.16
C ALA A 121 15.48 -4.56 -35.25
N ASP A 122 14.71 -4.75 -34.18
CA ASP A 122 14.58 -3.77 -33.11
C ASP A 122 15.72 -3.91 -32.08
N SER A 123 15.69 -3.09 -31.03
CA SER A 123 16.71 -3.14 -29.98
C SER A 123 16.76 -4.46 -29.23
N CYS A 124 15.62 -5.15 -29.05
CA CYS A 124 15.57 -6.44 -28.39
C CYS A 124 16.25 -7.52 -29.25
N VAL A 125 15.94 -7.57 -30.54
CA VAL A 125 16.58 -8.50 -31.49
C VAL A 125 18.10 -8.27 -31.55
N GLN A 126 18.54 -7.01 -31.64
CA GLN A 126 19.96 -6.67 -31.69
C GLN A 126 20.70 -7.09 -30.42
N GLN A 127 20.11 -6.83 -29.24
CA GLN A 127 20.71 -7.26 -27.98
C GLN A 127 20.77 -8.79 -27.87
N GLY A 128 19.68 -9.48 -28.21
CA GLY A 128 19.61 -10.94 -28.14
C GLY A 128 20.65 -11.60 -29.05
N THR A 129 20.71 -11.18 -30.30
CA THR A 129 21.69 -11.71 -31.27
C THR A 129 23.13 -11.39 -30.89
N GLY A 130 23.38 -10.23 -30.27
CA GLY A 130 24.68 -9.91 -29.69
C GLY A 130 25.11 -10.86 -28.58
N LEU A 131 24.18 -11.36 -27.76
CA LEU A 131 24.49 -12.36 -26.71
C LEU A 131 24.95 -13.71 -27.29
N LEU A 132 24.49 -14.08 -28.49
CA LEU A 132 24.98 -15.27 -29.19
C LEU A 132 26.39 -15.09 -29.77
N ARG A 133 26.86 -13.85 -29.91
CA ARG A 133 28.19 -13.54 -30.43
C ARG A 133 29.19 -13.53 -29.28
N THR A 134 29.98 -14.59 -29.19
CA THR A 134 30.95 -14.87 -28.11
C THR A 134 31.82 -13.67 -27.66
N PRO A 135 32.37 -12.82 -28.54
CA PRO A 135 33.20 -11.69 -28.08
C PRO A 135 32.41 -10.49 -27.55
N GLU A 136 31.11 -10.37 -27.84
CA GLU A 136 30.32 -9.17 -27.51
C GLU A 136 29.81 -9.17 -26.05
N CYS A 137 29.75 -10.33 -25.41
CA CYS A 137 29.02 -10.54 -24.16
C CYS A 137 29.88 -10.55 -22.88
N GLY A 138 31.12 -10.05 -22.90
CA GLY A 138 31.95 -9.90 -21.68
C GLY A 138 32.29 -11.22 -20.97
N ALA A 139 32.52 -11.22 -19.64
CA ALA A 139 32.84 -12.43 -18.86
C ALA A 139 31.64 -13.42 -18.80
N PRO A 140 31.86 -14.74 -18.65
CA PRO A 140 30.78 -15.76 -18.69
C PRO A 140 29.61 -15.47 -17.74
N GLU A 141 29.88 -15.14 -16.48
CA GLU A 141 28.85 -14.87 -15.46
C GLU A 141 28.06 -13.59 -15.76
N ALA A 142 28.75 -12.55 -16.24
CA ALA A 142 28.13 -11.30 -16.67
C ALA A 142 27.24 -11.52 -17.90
N CYS A 143 27.70 -12.38 -18.82
CA CYS A 143 26.96 -12.76 -20.01
C CYS A 143 25.68 -13.53 -19.68
N GLU A 144 25.77 -14.50 -18.77
CA GLU A 144 24.59 -15.24 -18.29
C GLU A 144 23.58 -14.29 -17.62
N THR A 145 24.05 -13.36 -16.79
CA THR A 145 23.20 -12.34 -16.16
C THR A 145 22.52 -11.44 -17.20
N GLN A 146 23.27 -11.02 -18.23
CA GLN A 146 22.74 -10.21 -19.33
C GLN A 146 21.71 -11.00 -20.17
N ALA A 147 21.95 -12.29 -20.40
CA ALA A 147 21.01 -13.19 -21.07
C ALA A 147 19.72 -13.35 -20.28
N GLN A 148 19.79 -13.55 -18.96
CA GLN A 148 18.61 -13.63 -18.09
C GLN A 148 17.80 -12.32 -18.09
N ARG A 149 18.49 -11.16 -18.06
CA ARG A 149 17.85 -9.84 -18.19
C ARG A 149 17.14 -9.69 -19.54
N TRP A 150 17.82 -10.04 -20.62
CA TRP A 150 17.25 -9.98 -21.96
C TRP A 150 16.02 -10.88 -22.08
N ILE A 151 16.07 -12.12 -21.59
CA ILE A 151 14.93 -13.03 -21.60
C ILE A 151 13.75 -12.45 -20.80
N ALA A 152 13.98 -11.93 -19.60
CA ALA A 152 12.89 -11.36 -18.80
C ALA A 152 12.24 -10.15 -19.49
N GLN A 153 13.02 -9.30 -20.15
CA GLN A 153 12.55 -8.03 -20.74
C GLN A 153 12.00 -8.17 -22.16
N CYS A 154 12.61 -9.02 -22.99
CA CYS A 154 12.32 -9.19 -24.40
C CYS A 154 11.70 -10.56 -24.73
N GLY A 155 11.76 -11.52 -23.80
CA GLY A 155 11.50 -12.92 -24.09
C GLY A 155 10.08 -13.25 -24.53
N THR A 156 9.08 -12.50 -24.05
CA THR A 156 7.67 -12.68 -24.47
C THR A 156 7.50 -12.63 -26.00
N ALA A 157 8.29 -11.79 -26.68
CA ALA A 157 8.26 -11.67 -28.13
C ALA A 157 9.38 -12.45 -28.82
N TYR A 158 10.56 -12.55 -28.19
CA TYR A 158 11.80 -12.93 -28.88
C TYR A 158 12.50 -14.19 -28.35
N ALA A 159 12.18 -14.67 -27.14
CA ALA A 159 12.81 -15.86 -26.55
C ALA A 159 12.13 -17.14 -27.05
N THR A 160 12.23 -17.39 -28.36
CA THR A 160 11.73 -18.63 -28.93
C THR A 160 12.53 -19.84 -28.43
N PRO A 161 11.93 -21.04 -28.40
CA PRO A 161 12.61 -22.22 -27.85
C PRO A 161 14.01 -22.44 -28.41
N LEU A 162 14.18 -22.43 -29.74
CA LEU A 162 15.46 -22.66 -30.40
C LEU A 162 16.47 -21.58 -30.01
N PHE A 163 16.05 -20.31 -29.99
CA PHE A 163 16.94 -19.21 -29.64
C PHE A 163 17.44 -19.32 -28.19
N VAL A 164 16.56 -19.65 -27.24
CA VAL A 164 16.94 -19.89 -25.84
C VAL A 164 17.89 -21.08 -25.73
N LEU A 165 17.62 -22.18 -26.45
CA LEU A 165 18.52 -23.34 -26.47
C LEU A 165 19.91 -22.96 -26.97
N MET A 166 19.98 -22.25 -28.10
CA MET A 166 21.25 -21.78 -28.66
C MET A 166 22.00 -20.89 -27.67
N LEU A 167 21.29 -19.97 -27.01
CA LEU A 167 21.87 -19.08 -26.02
C LEU A 167 22.41 -19.85 -24.82
N THR A 168 21.63 -20.80 -24.27
CA THR A 168 22.06 -21.68 -23.19
C THR A 168 23.30 -22.47 -23.56
N LYS A 169 23.31 -23.15 -24.71
CA LYS A 169 24.47 -23.95 -25.16
C LYS A 169 25.69 -23.08 -25.46
N THR A 170 25.48 -21.87 -25.99
CA THR A 170 26.56 -20.90 -26.24
C THR A 170 27.18 -20.46 -24.92
N LEU A 171 26.37 -20.07 -23.93
CA LEU A 171 26.82 -19.69 -22.59
C LEU A 171 27.55 -20.83 -21.88
N GLN A 172 26.99 -22.03 -21.92
CA GLN A 172 27.56 -23.24 -21.31
C GLN A 172 29.00 -23.48 -21.77
N ARG A 173 29.28 -23.31 -23.07
CA ARG A 173 30.63 -23.47 -23.66
C ARG A 173 31.63 -22.40 -23.22
N ARG A 174 31.18 -21.29 -22.62
CA ARG A 174 32.07 -20.20 -22.15
C ARG A 174 32.61 -20.45 -20.75
N PHE A 175 31.98 -21.31 -19.98
CA PHE A 175 32.50 -21.70 -18.68
C PHE A 175 33.65 -22.70 -18.89
N PRO A 176 34.85 -22.41 -18.38
CA PRO A 176 35.99 -23.31 -18.55
C PRO A 176 35.70 -24.65 -17.86
N ASP A 177 35.98 -25.74 -18.57
CA ASP A 177 35.98 -27.09 -17.98
C ASP A 177 37.12 -27.18 -16.97
N ASP A 178 36.81 -26.88 -15.70
CA ASP A 178 37.70 -27.15 -14.59
C ASP A 178 37.42 -28.58 -14.12
N PRO A 179 38.34 -29.54 -14.33
CA PRO A 179 38.11 -30.94 -13.97
C PRO A 179 37.90 -31.17 -12.46
N ASN A 180 38.18 -30.15 -11.63
CA ASN A 180 37.98 -30.20 -10.18
C ASN A 180 36.70 -29.47 -9.72
N LYS A 181 35.91 -28.89 -10.64
CA LYS A 181 34.63 -28.24 -10.32
C LYS A 181 33.48 -28.95 -11.02
N PRO A 182 32.29 -28.97 -10.41
CA PRO A 182 31.09 -29.41 -11.10
C PRO A 182 30.89 -28.54 -12.35
N VAL A 183 30.46 -29.16 -13.44
CA VAL A 183 30.09 -28.47 -14.69
C VAL A 183 29.04 -27.41 -14.34
N HIS A 184 29.32 -26.15 -14.69
CA HIS A 184 28.40 -25.04 -14.42
C HIS A 184 27.17 -25.17 -15.32
N GLU A 185 26.07 -25.72 -14.83
CA GLU A 185 24.85 -25.87 -15.61
C GLU A 185 24.15 -24.51 -15.81
N VAL A 186 24.15 -24.00 -17.05
CA VAL A 186 23.43 -22.78 -17.40
C VAL A 186 21.95 -23.10 -17.56
N LYS A 187 21.10 -22.51 -16.70
CA LYS A 187 19.64 -22.64 -16.79
C LYS A 187 18.98 -21.28 -16.92
N LEU A 188 18.50 -20.98 -18.12
CA LEU A 188 17.80 -19.73 -18.41
C LEU A 188 16.32 -19.82 -18.02
N ASP A 189 15.85 -18.86 -17.23
CA ASP A 189 14.46 -18.78 -16.79
C ASP A 189 13.68 -17.95 -17.79
N THR A 190 12.77 -18.59 -18.52
CA THR A 190 12.04 -17.99 -19.63
C THR A 190 10.87 -17.09 -19.22
N ARG A 191 10.64 -16.91 -17.92
CA ARG A 191 9.59 -16.02 -17.42
C ARG A 191 9.89 -14.57 -17.72
N SER A 192 8.91 -13.90 -18.32
CA SER A 192 8.93 -12.46 -18.57
C SER A 192 8.82 -11.64 -17.28
N CYS A 193 9.13 -10.34 -17.35
CA CYS A 193 8.99 -9.42 -16.23
C CYS A 193 7.56 -9.33 -15.68
N ASP A 194 6.55 -9.46 -16.55
CA ASP A 194 5.14 -9.45 -16.14
C ASP A 194 4.75 -10.75 -15.44
N GLU A 195 5.26 -11.90 -15.90
CA GLU A 195 5.05 -13.20 -15.25
C GLU A 195 5.74 -13.27 -13.89
N LEU A 196 6.97 -12.75 -13.79
CA LEU A 196 7.69 -12.63 -12.53
C LEU A 196 6.94 -11.70 -11.57
N ALA A 197 6.48 -10.52 -12.03
CA ALA A 197 5.70 -9.59 -11.20
C ALA A 197 4.39 -10.22 -10.70
N LYS A 198 3.68 -10.94 -11.58
CA LYS A 198 2.48 -11.69 -11.21
C LYS A 198 2.76 -12.77 -10.17
N ALA A 199 3.88 -13.49 -10.29
CA ALA A 199 4.31 -14.49 -9.34
C ALA A 199 4.71 -13.88 -7.98
N VAL A 200 5.34 -12.71 -7.95
CA VAL A 200 5.53 -11.94 -6.69
C VAL A 200 4.18 -11.63 -6.05
N GLY A 201 3.19 -11.18 -6.83
CA GLY A 201 1.85 -10.89 -6.35
C GLY A 201 1.15 -12.10 -5.70
N GLN A 202 1.46 -13.33 -6.12
CA GLN A 202 0.94 -14.56 -5.51
C GLN A 202 1.56 -14.84 -4.13
N GLY A 203 2.74 -14.29 -3.86
CA GLY A 203 3.41 -14.39 -2.55
C GLY A 203 2.87 -13.42 -1.52
N VAL A 204 2.05 -12.44 -1.91
CA VAL A 204 1.41 -11.52 -0.97
C VAL A 204 0.53 -12.32 -0.02
N GLY A 205 0.91 -12.36 1.24
CA GLY A 205 0.23 -13.13 2.28
C GLY A 205 1.13 -14.18 2.92
N CYS A 206 2.27 -14.51 2.32
CA CYS A 206 3.19 -15.52 2.83
C CYS A 206 3.80 -15.11 4.19
N ASP A 207 4.26 -16.12 4.93
CA ASP A 207 4.89 -16.02 6.24
C ASP A 207 6.03 -17.06 6.36
N GLY A 208 7.19 -16.62 6.82
CA GLY A 208 8.35 -17.47 7.12
C GLY A 208 8.82 -18.24 5.90
N ALA A 209 9.04 -19.54 6.07
CA ALA A 209 9.53 -20.42 4.99
C ALA A 209 8.56 -20.53 3.80
N ALA A 210 7.26 -20.23 3.99
CA ALA A 210 6.32 -20.20 2.88
C ALA A 210 6.59 -19.03 1.91
N CYS A 211 7.39 -18.04 2.33
CA CYS A 211 7.82 -16.96 1.46
C CYS A 211 9.03 -17.31 0.58
N ASP A 212 9.81 -18.35 0.89
CA ASP A 212 11.10 -18.60 0.23
C ASP A 212 11.00 -18.67 -1.31
N PRO A 213 10.03 -19.39 -1.91
CA PRO A 213 9.89 -19.41 -3.37
C PRO A 213 9.56 -18.03 -3.97
N PHE A 214 8.84 -17.20 -3.21
CA PHE A 214 8.47 -15.85 -3.66
C PHE A 214 9.60 -14.84 -3.46
N VAL A 215 10.48 -15.06 -2.48
CA VAL A 215 11.72 -14.29 -2.32
C VAL A 215 12.63 -14.53 -3.52
N GLU A 216 12.81 -15.78 -3.95
CA GLU A 216 13.61 -16.10 -5.15
C GLU A 216 13.04 -15.41 -6.40
N VAL A 217 11.73 -15.40 -6.56
CA VAL A 217 11.05 -14.70 -7.66
C VAL A 217 11.18 -13.17 -7.52
N SER A 218 11.09 -12.63 -6.30
CA SER A 218 11.31 -11.21 -6.02
C SER A 218 12.75 -10.79 -6.38
N ASP A 219 13.75 -11.59 -6.00
CA ASP A 219 15.15 -11.33 -6.32
C ASP A 219 15.38 -11.41 -7.83
N ALA A 220 14.79 -12.41 -8.50
CA ALA A 220 14.84 -12.52 -9.96
C ALA A 220 14.21 -11.30 -10.65
N TRP A 221 13.06 -10.80 -10.18
CA TRP A 221 12.46 -9.60 -10.74
C TRP A 221 13.33 -8.36 -10.51
N LEU A 222 13.84 -8.18 -9.28
CA LEU A 222 14.69 -7.04 -8.92
C LEU A 222 15.98 -7.01 -9.75
N ASP A 223 16.62 -8.15 -10.00
CA ASP A 223 17.84 -8.23 -10.80
C ASP A 223 17.59 -8.10 -12.31
N ARG A 224 16.49 -8.69 -12.81
CA ARG A 224 16.28 -8.84 -14.25
C ARG A 224 15.44 -7.74 -14.88
N CYS A 225 14.51 -7.18 -14.11
CA CYS A 225 13.46 -6.30 -14.62
C CYS A 225 13.57 -4.86 -14.12
N ARG A 226 14.15 -4.64 -12.94
CA ARG A 226 14.37 -3.29 -12.42
C ARG A 226 15.43 -2.59 -13.26
N LYS A 227 15.04 -1.51 -13.94
CA LYS A 227 15.98 -0.64 -14.66
C LYS A 227 16.52 0.43 -13.70
N ASP A 228 17.83 0.63 -13.72
CA ASP A 228 18.47 1.62 -12.84
C ASP A 228 17.87 3.02 -13.02
N GLY A 229 17.52 3.65 -11.91
CA GLY A 229 16.93 4.98 -11.85
C GLY A 229 15.47 5.08 -12.31
N GLN A 230 14.87 4.01 -12.86
CA GLN A 230 13.48 4.00 -13.26
C GLN A 230 12.54 3.63 -12.09
N PRO A 231 11.36 4.25 -12.00
CA PRO A 231 10.40 3.91 -10.97
C PRO A 231 9.79 2.52 -11.21
N VAL A 232 9.59 1.79 -10.13
CA VAL A 232 8.82 0.54 -10.08
C VAL A 232 7.33 0.90 -10.00
N PRO A 233 6.41 0.15 -10.64
CA PRO A 233 4.98 0.30 -10.42
C PRO A 233 4.64 0.22 -8.92
N MET A 234 3.85 1.16 -8.38
CA MET A 234 3.69 1.28 -6.93
C MET A 234 3.16 0.00 -6.29
N LEU A 235 2.13 -0.63 -6.89
CA LEU A 235 1.60 -1.90 -6.36
C LEU A 235 2.68 -2.98 -6.27
N LEU A 236 3.48 -3.15 -7.31
CA LEU A 236 4.54 -4.17 -7.33
C LEU A 236 5.62 -3.89 -6.28
N ALA A 237 6.02 -2.63 -6.07
CA ALA A 237 6.95 -2.26 -5.02
C ALA A 237 6.43 -2.65 -3.62
N PHE A 238 5.12 -2.50 -3.38
CA PHE A 238 4.49 -2.96 -2.14
C PHE A 238 4.46 -4.49 -2.04
N GLN A 239 4.16 -5.20 -3.13
CA GLN A 239 4.16 -6.67 -3.14
C GLN A 239 5.55 -7.26 -2.89
N LEU A 240 6.59 -6.67 -3.50
CA LEU A 240 7.99 -7.02 -3.25
C LEU A 240 8.37 -6.78 -1.78
N ALA A 241 8.03 -5.61 -1.25
CA ALA A 241 8.28 -5.28 0.16
C ALA A 241 7.58 -6.28 1.09
N ASP A 242 6.32 -6.59 0.80
CA ASP A 242 5.48 -7.47 1.59
C ASP A 242 5.99 -8.93 1.65
N VAL A 243 6.40 -9.50 0.51
CA VAL A 243 7.01 -10.84 0.43
C VAL A 243 8.31 -10.88 1.24
N ARG A 244 9.17 -9.86 1.08
CA ARG A 244 10.45 -9.78 1.80
C ARG A 244 10.27 -9.64 3.30
N VAL A 245 9.35 -8.77 3.75
CA VAL A 245 9.02 -8.65 5.17
C VAL A 245 8.49 -9.97 5.72
N GLY A 246 7.61 -10.65 4.98
CA GLY A 246 7.10 -11.95 5.39
C GLY A 246 8.18 -13.03 5.53
N ALA A 247 9.25 -12.93 4.73
CA ALA A 247 10.43 -13.78 4.83
C ALA A 247 11.46 -13.30 5.87
N GLY A 248 11.17 -12.24 6.64
CA GLY A 248 12.12 -11.63 7.59
C GLY A 248 13.36 -11.01 6.92
N ARG A 249 13.25 -10.59 5.65
CA ARG A 249 14.32 -9.95 4.89
C ARG A 249 14.18 -8.42 4.93
N SER A 250 15.31 -7.72 4.84
CA SER A 250 15.30 -6.28 4.65
C SER A 250 14.72 -5.91 3.29
N VAL A 251 14.05 -4.75 3.24
CA VAL A 251 13.50 -4.17 2.03
C VAL A 251 14.34 -2.96 1.65
N GLU A 252 14.98 -3.03 0.48
CA GLU A 252 15.66 -1.87 -0.07
C GLU A 252 14.64 -0.82 -0.54
N PRO A 253 14.94 0.48 -0.40
CA PRO A 253 14.07 1.54 -0.90
C PRO A 253 13.84 1.40 -2.41
N MET A 254 12.56 1.36 -2.81
CA MET A 254 12.17 1.25 -4.22
C MET A 254 11.49 2.54 -4.67
N ARG A 255 12.08 3.24 -5.64
CA ARG A 255 11.49 4.44 -6.22
C ARG A 255 10.21 4.09 -6.98
N VAL A 256 9.16 4.87 -6.80
CA VAL A 256 7.86 4.73 -7.48
C VAL A 256 7.45 6.04 -8.15
N ALA A 257 6.61 5.95 -9.19
CA ALA A 257 6.09 7.13 -9.88
C ALA A 257 4.86 7.72 -9.18
N GLU A 258 3.97 6.84 -8.70
CA GLU A 258 2.77 7.23 -7.97
C GLU A 258 3.05 7.41 -6.48
N THR A 259 2.23 8.24 -5.83
CA THR A 259 2.28 8.46 -4.37
C THR A 259 1.07 7.88 -3.65
N LYS A 260 0.07 7.38 -4.38
CA LYS A 260 -1.17 6.80 -3.85
C LYS A 260 -1.51 5.49 -4.54
N LEU A 261 -1.86 4.49 -3.75
CA LEU A 261 -2.37 3.20 -4.20
C LEU A 261 -3.85 3.30 -4.55
N ALA A 262 -4.28 2.49 -5.53
CA ALA A 262 -5.70 2.33 -5.84
C ALA A 262 -6.45 1.68 -4.66
N GLU A 263 -7.72 2.04 -4.49
CA GLU A 263 -8.54 1.44 -3.44
C GLU A 263 -8.70 -0.07 -3.65
N GLY A 264 -8.58 -0.85 -2.58
CA GLY A 264 -8.69 -2.31 -2.63
C GLY A 264 -7.47 -3.03 -3.20
N SER A 265 -6.39 -2.32 -3.56
CA SER A 265 -5.17 -2.96 -4.09
C SER A 265 -4.41 -3.77 -3.04
N LEU A 266 -4.57 -3.44 -1.75
CA LEU A 266 -3.98 -4.13 -0.60
C LEU A 266 -5.03 -4.24 0.52
N PRO A 267 -5.00 -5.31 1.34
CA PRO A 267 -6.04 -5.59 2.34
C PRO A 267 -6.10 -4.57 3.49
N LEU A 268 -4.95 -4.02 3.89
CA LEU A 268 -4.80 -3.09 5.01
C LEU A 268 -4.21 -1.76 4.55
N LEU A 269 -4.79 -1.22 3.48
CA LEU A 269 -4.42 0.08 2.94
C LEU A 269 -4.65 1.18 3.99
N LEU A 270 -3.69 2.09 4.16
CA LEU A 270 -3.84 3.26 5.02
C LEU A 270 -4.91 4.21 4.45
N SER A 271 -5.60 4.95 5.31
CA SER A 271 -6.69 5.88 4.94
C SER A 271 -6.24 6.94 3.92
N ASP A 272 -4.96 7.32 3.91
CA ASP A 272 -4.40 8.28 2.96
C ASP A 272 -3.89 7.64 1.64
N GLN A 273 -4.00 6.32 1.51
CA GLN A 273 -3.59 5.52 0.36
C GLN A 273 -2.08 5.53 0.06
N ARG A 274 -1.24 6.06 0.95
CA ARG A 274 0.22 6.16 0.73
C ARG A 274 0.99 4.97 1.27
N GLY A 275 0.32 4.03 1.92
CA GLY A 275 0.92 2.87 2.55
C GLY A 275 -0.07 1.76 2.88
N ALA A 276 0.43 0.68 3.47
CA ALA A 276 -0.36 -0.40 4.02
C ALA A 276 0.32 -0.99 5.26
N VAL A 277 -0.48 -1.53 6.18
CA VAL A 277 0.05 -2.35 7.27
C VAL A 277 0.39 -3.72 6.72
N ALA A 278 1.61 -4.17 6.97
CA ALA A 278 2.06 -5.50 6.57
C ALA A 278 1.91 -6.49 7.73
N TRP A 279 2.31 -6.11 8.95
CA TRP A 279 2.34 -6.99 10.12
C TRP A 279 1.96 -6.28 11.41
N VAL A 280 1.43 -7.07 12.34
CA VAL A 280 1.22 -6.67 13.74
C VAL A 280 1.76 -7.80 14.62
N CYS A 281 2.92 -7.57 15.22
CA CYS A 281 3.52 -8.44 16.24
C CYS A 281 3.70 -9.90 15.81
N GLY A 282 4.29 -10.10 14.64
CA GLY A 282 4.48 -11.44 14.07
C GLY A 282 3.18 -12.11 13.61
N VAL A 283 2.05 -11.39 13.60
CA VAL A 283 0.82 -11.82 12.96
C VAL A 283 0.59 -10.99 11.72
N ARG A 284 0.07 -11.64 10.68
CA ARG A 284 -0.25 -11.04 9.40
C ARG A 284 -1.76 -10.94 9.20
N PRO A 285 -2.38 -9.81 9.58
CA PRO A 285 -3.83 -9.65 9.44
C PRO A 285 -4.27 -9.52 7.98
N LYS A 286 -5.37 -10.18 7.62
CA LYS A 286 -5.90 -10.18 6.24
C LYS A 286 -6.99 -9.15 6.01
N ASN A 287 -7.52 -8.55 7.07
CA ASN A 287 -8.60 -7.57 7.02
C ASN A 287 -8.58 -6.70 8.30
N VAL A 288 -9.35 -5.61 8.29
CA VAL A 288 -9.40 -4.64 9.39
C VAL A 288 -9.77 -5.29 10.72
N LYS A 289 -10.65 -6.29 10.72
CA LYS A 289 -11.05 -6.99 11.95
C LYS A 289 -9.87 -7.73 12.57
N GLU A 290 -9.19 -8.57 11.79
CA GLU A 290 -7.98 -9.28 12.25
C GLU A 290 -6.88 -8.31 12.66
N TYR A 291 -6.75 -7.17 11.98
CA TYR A 291 -5.78 -6.12 12.34
C TYR A 291 -6.07 -5.51 13.72
N LEU A 292 -7.34 -5.21 14.01
CA LEU A 292 -7.77 -4.67 15.30
C LEU A 292 -7.64 -5.71 16.43
N GLU A 293 -7.90 -6.97 16.14
CA GLU A 293 -7.69 -8.08 17.07
C GLU A 293 -6.20 -8.26 17.37
N ALA A 294 -5.34 -8.33 16.34
CA ALA A 294 -3.89 -8.44 16.50
C ALA A 294 -3.30 -7.25 17.27
N ARG A 295 -3.73 -6.02 16.99
CA ARG A 295 -3.30 -4.84 17.77
C ARG A 295 -3.76 -4.92 19.22
N ARG A 296 -4.97 -5.42 19.47
CA ARG A 296 -5.49 -5.54 20.83
C ARG A 296 -4.69 -6.55 21.65
N ASP A 297 -4.37 -7.69 21.07
CA ASP A 297 -3.66 -8.78 21.73
C ASP A 297 -2.18 -8.45 21.90
N CYS A 298 -1.64 -7.60 21.03
CA CYS A 298 -0.25 -7.19 21.08
C CYS A 298 -0.01 -5.89 21.86
N ARG A 299 0.07 -5.99 23.18
CA ARG A 299 0.42 -4.86 24.06
C ARG A 299 1.41 -5.28 25.16
N PRO A 300 2.67 -4.81 25.14
CA PRO A 300 3.33 -4.02 24.09
C PRO A 300 3.81 -4.88 22.91
N GLY A 301 4.01 -4.27 21.73
CA GLY A 301 4.76 -4.87 20.62
C GLY A 301 4.98 -3.92 19.45
N GLU A 302 4.88 -4.41 18.21
CA GLU A 302 5.22 -3.65 17.00
C GLU A 302 4.22 -3.82 15.85
N VAL A 303 4.08 -2.78 15.04
CA VAL A 303 3.33 -2.77 13.78
C VAL A 303 4.32 -2.48 12.66
N ILE A 304 4.41 -3.36 11.66
CA ILE A 304 5.25 -3.11 10.48
C ILE A 304 4.38 -2.51 9.40
N VAL A 305 4.79 -1.34 8.92
CA VAL A 305 4.12 -0.60 7.85
C VAL A 305 5.02 -0.47 6.64
N THR A 306 4.43 -0.63 5.46
CA THR A 306 5.07 -0.31 4.18
C THR A 306 4.46 0.98 3.67
N ARG A 307 5.27 1.96 3.27
CA ARG A 307 4.78 3.30 2.92
C ARG A 307 5.72 4.02 1.95
N VAL A 308 5.15 4.92 1.15
CA VAL A 308 5.89 5.86 0.29
C VAL A 308 6.38 7.07 1.09
N ASP A 309 7.70 7.30 1.08
CA ASP A 309 8.33 8.45 1.72
C ASP A 309 8.18 9.75 0.90
N GLY A 310 8.72 10.87 1.42
CA GLY A 310 8.69 12.16 0.72
C GLY A 310 9.57 12.22 -0.55
N GLN A 311 10.43 11.24 -0.77
CA GLN A 311 11.28 11.08 -1.94
C GLN A 311 10.72 10.06 -2.95
N GLN A 312 9.46 9.66 -2.78
CA GLN A 312 8.77 8.66 -3.60
C GLN A 312 9.45 7.28 -3.56
N ASN A 313 10.01 6.89 -2.42
CA ASN A 313 10.48 5.52 -2.21
C ASN A 313 9.51 4.75 -1.33
N VAL A 314 9.16 3.54 -1.75
CA VAL A 314 8.53 2.54 -0.90
C VAL A 314 9.57 2.03 0.09
N ARG A 315 9.26 2.15 1.37
CA ARG A 315 10.09 1.72 2.50
C ARG A 315 9.22 1.03 3.55
N THR A 316 9.85 0.23 4.39
CA THR A 316 9.22 -0.43 5.54
C THR A 316 9.70 0.19 6.84
N ALA A 317 8.82 0.34 7.82
CA ALA A 317 9.15 0.77 9.18
C ALA A 317 8.50 -0.14 10.21
N SER A 318 9.23 -0.44 11.30
CA SER A 318 8.65 -1.01 12.52
C SER A 318 8.24 0.13 13.46
N VAL A 319 6.99 0.10 13.91
CA VAL A 319 6.35 1.12 14.72
C VAL A 319 6.00 0.51 16.07
N PRO A 320 6.46 1.05 17.21
CA PRO A 320 6.10 0.48 18.50
C PRO A 320 4.62 0.70 18.79
N HIS A 321 4.02 -0.29 19.43
CA HIS A 321 2.63 -0.32 19.85
C HIS A 321 2.57 -0.64 21.34
N SER A 322 2.56 0.40 22.20
CA SER A 322 2.42 0.21 23.66
C SER A 322 0.98 -0.15 24.01
N ASP A 323 0.06 0.68 23.55
CA ASP A 323 -1.37 0.50 23.65
C ASP A 323 -2.06 1.24 22.51
N ASP A 324 -3.31 0.88 22.31
CA ASP A 324 -4.08 1.28 21.16
C ASP A 324 -4.40 2.78 21.12
N ALA A 325 -4.65 3.39 22.30
CA ALA A 325 -4.94 4.82 22.39
C ALA A 325 -3.67 5.66 22.20
N ALA A 326 -2.54 5.23 22.77
CA ALA A 326 -1.25 5.87 22.55
C ALA A 326 -0.81 5.77 21.10
N PHE A 327 -1.00 4.62 20.45
CA PHE A 327 -0.64 4.43 19.03
C PHE A 327 -1.44 5.34 18.12
N LEU A 328 -2.77 5.39 18.26
CA LEU A 328 -3.61 6.28 17.44
C LEU A 328 -3.28 7.76 17.65
N ARG A 329 -2.93 8.13 18.88
CA ARG A 329 -2.50 9.50 19.19
C ARG A 329 -1.13 9.83 18.60
N GLN A 330 -0.17 8.91 18.66
CA GLN A 330 1.19 9.14 18.17
C GLN A 330 1.28 9.05 16.64
N PHE A 331 0.52 8.15 16.02
CA PHE A 331 0.58 7.82 14.61
C PHE A 331 -0.80 7.91 13.92
N PRO A 332 -1.48 9.07 13.96
CA PRO A 332 -2.82 9.21 13.39
C PRO A 332 -2.87 8.99 11.87
N PHE A 333 -1.73 9.15 11.17
CA PHE A 333 -1.58 8.90 9.73
C PHE A 333 -1.38 7.42 9.37
N LEU A 334 -1.29 6.53 10.37
CA LEU A 334 -1.27 5.06 10.17
C LEU A 334 -2.66 4.43 10.37
N ASP A 335 -3.71 5.24 10.42
CA ASP A 335 -5.09 4.77 10.39
C ASP A 335 -5.33 3.92 9.12
N VAL A 336 -5.77 2.68 9.32
CA VAL A 336 -6.13 1.79 8.20
C VAL A 336 -7.50 2.20 7.67
N LYS A 337 -7.69 2.14 6.36
CA LYS A 337 -8.97 2.44 5.73
C LYS A 337 -10.08 1.56 6.33
N GLY A 338 -11.11 2.20 6.87
CA GLY A 338 -12.22 1.53 7.56
C GLY A 338 -11.96 1.15 9.02
N GLU A 339 -10.78 1.47 9.57
CA GLU A 339 -10.43 1.19 10.97
C GLU A 339 -11.36 1.93 11.93
N ARG A 340 -11.55 3.24 11.76
CA ARG A 340 -12.46 4.05 12.60
C ARG A 340 -13.89 3.47 12.60
N ASP A 341 -14.36 3.03 11.44
CA ASP A 341 -15.69 2.45 11.32
C ASP A 341 -15.81 1.09 12.02
N ALA A 342 -14.82 0.22 11.84
CA ALA A 342 -14.78 -1.07 12.51
C ALA A 342 -14.69 -0.93 14.04
N ARG A 343 -13.92 0.05 14.53
CA ARG A 343 -13.84 0.39 15.95
C ARG A 343 -15.18 0.86 16.50
N ALA A 344 -15.84 1.78 15.80
CA ALA A 344 -17.17 2.23 16.17
C ALA A 344 -18.16 1.05 16.21
N LEU A 345 -18.15 0.15 15.23
CA LEU A 345 -19.01 -1.03 15.24
C LEU A 345 -18.74 -1.97 16.41
N ALA A 346 -17.49 -2.12 16.85
CA ALA A 346 -17.15 -2.91 18.04
C ALA A 346 -17.76 -2.31 19.34
N ASP A 347 -17.95 -0.99 19.38
CA ASP A 347 -18.55 -0.27 20.51
C ASP A 347 -20.10 -0.20 20.43
N MET A 348 -20.70 -0.74 19.36
CA MET A 348 -22.15 -0.66 19.11
C MET A 348 -22.98 -1.26 20.26
N ASP A 349 -22.57 -2.40 20.82
CA ASP A 349 -23.34 -3.03 21.91
C ASP A 349 -23.29 -2.21 23.21
N ALA A 350 -22.16 -1.54 23.47
CA ALA A 350 -22.06 -0.60 24.59
C ALA A 350 -22.97 0.61 24.35
N PHE A 351 -22.98 1.16 23.14
CA PHE A 351 -23.90 2.25 22.78
C PHE A 351 -25.36 1.84 22.96
N ARG A 352 -25.75 0.66 22.47
CA ARG A 352 -27.11 0.13 22.63
C ARG A 352 -27.50 0.01 24.10
N ARG A 353 -26.63 -0.57 24.94
CA ARG A 353 -26.89 -0.67 26.38
C ARG A 353 -27.07 0.69 27.04
N ASP A 354 -26.21 1.66 26.71
CA ASP A 354 -26.29 2.99 27.31
C ASP A 354 -27.57 3.75 26.86
N VAL A 355 -28.00 3.57 25.60
CA VAL A 355 -29.28 4.11 25.10
C VAL A 355 -30.47 3.41 25.79
N SER A 356 -30.44 2.09 25.94
CA SER A 356 -31.47 1.34 26.69
C SER A 356 -31.55 1.80 28.14
N GLN A 357 -30.43 2.07 28.80
CA GLN A 357 -30.41 2.64 30.15
C GLN A 357 -31.05 4.04 30.20
N ALA A 358 -30.85 4.87 29.17
CA ALA A 358 -31.53 6.15 29.07
C ALA A 358 -33.05 5.97 28.88
N VAL A 359 -33.48 5.00 28.09
CA VAL A 359 -34.89 4.62 27.92
C VAL A 359 -35.51 4.18 29.26
N GLU A 360 -34.84 3.31 30.01
CA GLU A 360 -35.29 2.87 31.33
C GLU A 360 -35.45 4.06 32.31
N GLN A 361 -34.49 5.00 32.31
CA GLN A 361 -34.59 6.22 33.11
C GLN A 361 -35.74 7.13 32.67
N ALA A 362 -36.02 7.19 31.36
CA ALA A 362 -37.11 7.99 30.81
C ALA A 362 -38.50 7.49 31.24
N GLN A 363 -38.61 6.18 31.49
CA GLN A 363 -39.81 5.53 31.99
C GLN A 363 -39.88 5.49 33.53
N GLY A 364 -38.79 5.85 34.20
CA GLY A 364 -38.67 5.83 35.66
C GLY A 364 -39.21 7.08 36.36
N PRO A 365 -38.99 7.20 37.68
CA PRO A 365 -39.46 8.34 38.48
C PRO A 365 -38.72 9.65 38.22
N HIS A 366 -37.56 9.60 37.54
CA HIS A 366 -36.69 10.75 37.27
C HIS A 366 -36.37 10.86 35.77
N PRO A 367 -37.39 11.07 34.90
CA PRO A 367 -37.22 11.11 33.45
C PRO A 367 -36.21 12.17 32.98
N GLU A 368 -35.92 13.18 33.80
CA GLU A 368 -34.90 14.19 33.52
C GLU A 368 -33.47 13.65 33.44
N GLN A 369 -33.15 12.56 34.15
CA GLN A 369 -31.80 12.03 34.19
C GLN A 369 -31.45 11.33 32.87
N ALA A 370 -32.47 10.82 32.16
CA ALA A 370 -32.33 10.17 30.87
C ALA A 370 -31.67 11.07 29.82
N ILE A 371 -32.01 12.38 29.78
CA ILE A 371 -31.42 13.32 28.80
C ILE A 371 -29.94 13.54 29.08
N SER A 372 -29.54 13.65 30.35
CA SER A 372 -28.14 13.79 30.76
C SER A 372 -27.33 12.56 30.33
N LEU A 373 -27.87 11.37 30.56
CA LEU A 373 -27.26 10.11 30.12
C LEU A 373 -27.18 10.02 28.59
N LEU A 374 -28.29 10.25 27.90
CA LEU A 374 -28.35 10.20 26.44
C LEU A 374 -27.32 11.13 25.80
N VAL A 375 -27.15 12.35 26.34
CA VAL A 375 -26.19 13.29 25.77
C VAL A 375 -24.76 12.85 26.00
N LYS A 376 -24.42 12.33 27.19
CA LYS A 376 -23.09 11.74 27.41
C LYS A 376 -22.80 10.62 26.41
N VAL A 377 -23.81 9.80 26.14
CA VAL A 377 -23.74 8.66 25.19
C VAL A 377 -23.55 9.14 23.76
N MET A 378 -24.27 10.18 23.33
CA MET A 378 -24.12 10.74 22.00
C MET A 378 -22.83 11.53 21.82
N GLN A 379 -22.36 12.24 22.86
CA GLN A 379 -21.10 12.98 22.81
C GLN A 379 -19.91 12.04 22.64
N SER A 380 -19.86 10.97 23.43
CA SER A 380 -18.76 10.01 23.39
C SER A 380 -18.68 9.26 22.05
N ARG A 381 -19.77 9.21 21.28
CA ARG A 381 -19.88 8.46 20.01
C ARG A 381 -20.44 9.32 18.87
N SER A 382 -20.19 10.61 18.91
CA SER A 382 -20.75 11.57 17.96
C SER A 382 -20.29 11.30 16.51
N GLU A 383 -19.02 10.96 16.31
CA GLU A 383 -18.49 10.60 14.99
C GLU A 383 -19.18 9.35 14.41
N ALA A 384 -19.33 8.29 15.22
CA ALA A 384 -20.03 7.07 14.84
C ALA A 384 -21.50 7.34 14.49
N LEU A 385 -22.19 8.18 15.27
CA LEU A 385 -23.57 8.60 15.00
C LEU A 385 -23.71 9.32 13.67
N MET A 386 -22.76 10.17 13.30
CA MET A 386 -22.79 10.90 12.03
C MET A 386 -22.49 9.98 10.83
N ARG A 387 -21.57 9.03 10.98
CA ARG A 387 -21.06 8.19 9.87
C ARG A 387 -21.86 6.90 9.65
N GLN A 388 -22.47 6.33 10.70
CA GLN A 388 -23.01 4.97 10.64
C GLN A 388 -24.52 4.91 10.88
N ALA A 389 -25.25 4.40 9.88
CA ALA A 389 -26.70 4.22 9.94
C ALA A 389 -27.17 3.32 11.10
N VAL A 390 -26.34 2.38 11.56
CA VAL A 390 -26.70 1.47 12.66
C VAL A 390 -26.83 2.21 14.00
N PHE A 391 -25.98 3.19 14.26
CA PHE A 391 -26.06 4.03 15.46
C PHE A 391 -27.30 4.93 15.42
N GLN A 392 -27.59 5.50 14.25
CA GLN A 392 -28.78 6.32 14.03
C GLN A 392 -30.05 5.50 14.26
N LYS A 393 -30.10 4.26 13.75
CA LYS A 393 -31.23 3.35 13.95
C LYS A 393 -31.48 3.06 15.44
N ILE A 394 -30.44 2.85 16.23
CA ILE A 394 -30.59 2.61 17.69
C ILE A 394 -31.29 3.81 18.37
N LEU A 395 -30.96 5.04 17.99
CA LEU A 395 -31.67 6.23 18.50
C LEU A 395 -33.11 6.32 18.00
N THR A 396 -33.34 6.00 16.72
CA THR A 396 -34.69 5.99 16.13
C THR A 396 -35.59 4.93 16.79
N ASP A 397 -35.06 3.74 17.08
CA ASP A 397 -35.80 2.68 17.76
C ASP A 397 -36.16 3.09 19.20
N ALA A 398 -35.32 3.90 19.86
CA ALA A 398 -35.54 4.44 21.21
C ALA A 398 -36.41 5.71 21.25
N ASP A 399 -36.72 6.31 20.10
CA ASP A 399 -37.31 7.65 19.99
C ASP A 399 -38.64 7.78 20.74
N ARG A 400 -39.56 6.83 20.54
CA ARG A 400 -40.87 6.85 21.19
C ARG A 400 -40.75 6.83 22.71
N ASP A 401 -39.84 6.02 23.23
CA ASP A 401 -39.72 5.79 24.67
C ASP A 401 -38.96 6.93 25.37
N LEU A 402 -38.16 7.69 24.64
CA LEU A 402 -37.46 8.88 25.15
C LEU A 402 -38.33 10.15 25.11
N ALA A 403 -39.45 10.15 24.38
CA ALA A 403 -40.32 11.31 24.24
C ALA A 403 -40.82 11.93 25.57
N PRO A 404 -41.19 11.14 26.61
CA PRO A 404 -41.56 11.71 27.92
C PRO A 404 -40.45 12.55 28.57
N SER A 405 -39.19 12.12 28.47
CA SER A 405 -38.03 12.87 28.98
C SER A 405 -37.80 14.15 28.20
N PHE A 406 -37.94 14.10 26.88
CA PHE A 406 -37.82 15.27 26.02
C PHE A 406 -38.93 16.30 26.28
N LYS A 407 -40.14 15.85 26.59
CA LYS A 407 -41.24 16.72 27.04
C LYS A 407 -40.87 17.44 28.34
N GLU A 408 -40.40 16.71 29.35
CA GLU A 408 -40.00 17.32 30.62
C GLU A 408 -38.82 18.29 30.45
N TRP A 409 -37.89 17.96 29.56
CA TRP A 409 -36.81 18.85 29.18
C TRP A 409 -37.31 20.14 28.50
N GLY A 410 -38.31 20.04 27.62
CA GLY A 410 -38.97 21.18 26.99
C GLY A 410 -39.57 22.15 28.02
N LYS A 411 -40.25 21.63 29.05
CA LYS A 411 -40.77 22.44 30.15
C LYS A 411 -39.66 23.17 30.90
N ARG A 412 -38.57 22.48 31.23
CA ARG A 412 -37.41 23.09 31.92
C ARG A 412 -36.79 24.20 31.08
N LYS A 413 -36.67 23.99 29.77
CA LYS A 413 -36.20 25.04 28.84
C LYS A 413 -37.14 26.23 28.80
N ALA A 414 -38.44 26.00 28.70
CA ALA A 414 -39.44 27.06 28.70
C ALA A 414 -39.40 27.88 30.01
N GLN A 415 -39.18 27.22 31.16
CA GLN A 415 -39.01 27.88 32.46
C GLN A 415 -37.67 28.62 32.57
N GLY A 416 -36.62 28.09 31.95
CA GLY A 416 -35.26 28.65 31.99
C GLY A 416 -35.15 30.05 31.41
N VAL A 417 -36.00 30.42 30.44
CA VAL A 417 -35.95 31.75 29.80
C VAL A 417 -36.19 32.89 30.78
N VAL A 418 -36.96 32.67 31.86
CA VAL A 418 -37.25 33.67 32.90
C VAL A 418 -35.97 34.08 33.65
N ARG A 419 -34.96 33.19 33.67
CA ARG A 419 -33.67 33.45 34.32
C ARG A 419 -32.69 34.20 33.41
N VAL A 420 -32.99 34.32 32.12
CA VAL A 420 -32.16 35.02 31.13
C VAL A 420 -32.46 36.52 31.19
N ARG A 421 -31.42 37.33 31.41
CA ARG A 421 -31.54 38.79 31.53
C ARG A 421 -31.37 39.46 30.17
N GLY A 422 -32.31 40.34 29.83
CA GLY A 422 -32.28 41.13 28.60
C GLY A 422 -33.07 40.48 27.45
N ALA A 423 -33.79 41.31 26.71
CA ALA A 423 -34.64 40.87 25.60
C ALA A 423 -33.86 40.13 24.51
N ASP A 424 -32.68 40.63 24.15
CA ASP A 424 -31.83 40.02 23.12
C ASP A 424 -31.35 38.63 23.54
N GLU A 425 -30.90 38.48 24.78
CA GLU A 425 -30.44 37.18 25.30
C GLU A 425 -31.59 36.18 25.41
N GLN A 426 -32.78 36.64 25.81
CA GLN A 426 -34.00 35.81 25.82
C GLN A 426 -34.35 35.35 24.40
N GLY A 427 -34.25 36.25 23.40
CA GLY A 427 -34.43 35.91 21.99
C GLY A 427 -33.43 34.87 21.50
N LEU A 428 -32.14 35.02 21.82
CA LEU A 428 -31.10 34.06 21.46
C LEU A 428 -31.32 32.69 22.10
N TYR A 429 -31.58 32.68 23.40
CA TYR A 429 -31.91 31.46 24.13
C TYR A 429 -33.13 30.74 23.52
N ALA A 430 -34.19 31.49 23.22
CA ALA A 430 -35.39 30.95 22.60
C ALA A 430 -35.10 30.35 21.21
N ARG A 431 -34.32 31.03 20.36
CA ARG A 431 -33.91 30.53 19.04
C ARG A 431 -33.12 29.23 19.14
N ARG A 432 -32.09 29.19 20.00
CA ARG A 432 -31.30 27.98 20.24
C ARG A 432 -32.15 26.82 20.74
N ALA A 433 -33.02 27.08 21.71
CA ALA A 433 -33.92 26.08 22.25
C ALA A 433 -34.84 25.48 21.18
N LEU A 434 -35.38 26.29 20.27
CA LEU A 434 -36.25 25.81 19.18
C LEU A 434 -35.49 25.05 18.09
N GLN A 435 -34.22 25.39 17.86
CA GLN A 435 -33.37 24.74 16.86
C GLN A 435 -32.87 23.36 17.32
N ASN A 436 -32.34 23.24 18.55
CA ASN A 436 -31.78 21.99 19.05
C ASN A 436 -32.09 21.82 20.55
N PRO A 437 -32.64 20.66 20.98
CA PRO A 437 -32.89 20.39 22.40
C PRO A 437 -31.65 20.47 23.26
N LEU A 438 -30.46 20.21 22.70
CA LEU A 438 -29.23 20.05 23.45
C LEU A 438 -28.43 21.35 23.63
N HIS A 439 -28.85 22.44 23.00
CA HIS A 439 -28.30 23.75 23.32
C HIS A 439 -28.66 24.16 24.74
N ASP A 440 -27.89 25.04 25.37
CA ASP A 440 -28.14 25.55 26.72
C ASP A 440 -28.23 24.45 27.79
N MET A 441 -27.51 23.35 27.58
CA MET A 441 -27.42 22.24 28.52
C MET A 441 -25.99 22.10 29.05
N THR A 442 -25.86 21.85 30.35
CA THR A 442 -24.59 21.59 31.04
C THR A 442 -24.28 20.09 31.13
N ARG A 443 -23.01 19.71 31.39
CA ARG A 443 -22.55 18.28 31.45
C ARG A 443 -23.33 17.40 32.43
N ASP A 444 -23.90 18.00 33.46
CA ASP A 444 -24.75 17.36 34.47
C ASP A 444 -26.23 17.27 34.05
N GLY A 445 -26.62 17.84 32.91
CA GLY A 445 -27.97 17.79 32.35
C GLY A 445 -28.89 18.91 32.85
N GLN A 446 -28.33 20.05 33.26
CA GLN A 446 -29.10 21.21 33.70
C GLN A 446 -29.27 22.23 32.57
N VAL A 447 -30.34 23.01 32.62
CA VAL A 447 -30.57 24.13 31.69
C VAL A 447 -29.74 25.32 32.16
N SER A 448 -28.80 25.78 31.32
CA SER A 448 -28.02 26.98 31.55
C SER A 448 -27.80 27.72 30.23
N ALA A 449 -28.25 28.98 30.17
CA ALA A 449 -28.14 29.79 28.96
C ALA A 449 -26.67 29.95 28.52
N GLY A 450 -26.41 29.64 27.25
CA GLY A 450 -25.07 29.66 26.66
C GLY A 450 -24.26 28.39 26.90
N ALA A 451 -24.75 27.42 27.68
CA ALA A 451 -24.08 26.14 27.82
C ALA A 451 -24.13 25.36 26.51
N TYR A 452 -23.04 24.67 26.22
CA TYR A 452 -22.85 23.99 24.94
C TYR A 452 -22.25 22.60 25.18
N LEU A 453 -22.98 21.58 24.70
CA LEU A 453 -22.60 20.18 24.84
C LEU A 453 -22.58 19.44 23.50
N ALA A 454 -23.60 19.59 22.67
CA ALA A 454 -23.75 18.77 21.49
C ALA A 454 -23.05 19.37 20.27
N PRO A 455 -22.31 18.58 19.47
CA PRO A 455 -21.89 18.99 18.14
C PRO A 455 -23.07 19.60 17.36
N PRO A 456 -22.88 20.72 16.64
CA PRO A 456 -23.98 21.43 15.99
C PRO A 456 -24.66 20.55 14.92
N ALA A 457 -23.91 19.56 14.42
CA ALA A 457 -24.33 18.62 13.39
C ALA A 457 -25.31 17.53 13.90
N LEU A 458 -25.47 17.32 15.22
CA LEU A 458 -26.44 16.36 15.74
C LEU A 458 -27.87 16.90 15.55
N THR A 459 -28.51 16.48 14.47
CA THR A 459 -29.88 16.84 14.09
C THR A 459 -30.86 15.83 14.71
N LEU A 460 -31.21 16.07 15.98
CA LEU A 460 -32.11 15.19 16.73
C LEU A 460 -33.49 15.05 16.05
N ASP A 461 -33.95 16.05 15.32
CA ASP A 461 -35.19 16.01 14.56
C ASP A 461 -35.21 14.94 13.46
N ARG A 462 -34.03 14.62 12.91
CA ARG A 462 -33.87 13.59 11.89
C ARG A 462 -33.93 12.18 12.47
N TRP A 463 -33.29 11.95 13.61
CA TRP A 463 -33.13 10.60 14.17
C TRP A 463 -34.16 10.28 15.26
N MET A 464 -34.70 11.30 15.92
CA MET A 464 -35.63 11.20 17.03
C MET A 464 -36.82 12.18 16.87
N PRO A 465 -37.60 12.08 15.78
CA PRO A 465 -38.65 13.03 15.46
C PRO A 465 -39.77 13.09 16.52
N LEU A 466 -40.14 11.98 17.16
CA LEU A 466 -41.20 11.95 18.17
C LEU A 466 -40.78 12.65 19.46
N SER A 467 -39.57 12.36 19.94
CA SER A 467 -38.96 13.04 21.07
C SER A 467 -38.82 14.53 20.80
N PHE A 468 -38.37 14.90 19.60
CA PHE A 468 -38.22 16.30 19.26
C PHE A 468 -39.57 17.03 19.16
N LEU A 469 -40.60 16.37 18.65
CA LEU A 469 -41.97 16.89 18.64
C LEU A 469 -42.48 17.12 20.07
N ALA A 470 -42.37 16.11 20.94
CA ALA A 470 -42.79 16.19 22.34
C ALA A 470 -42.05 17.31 23.12
N TYR A 471 -40.79 17.55 22.79
CA TYR A 471 -40.02 18.69 23.30
C TYR A 471 -40.55 20.02 22.78
N LYS A 472 -40.80 20.14 21.47
CA LYS A 472 -41.26 21.38 20.82
C LYS A 472 -42.65 21.82 21.29
N ASP A 473 -43.54 20.89 21.58
CA ASP A 473 -44.89 21.20 22.08
C ASP A 473 -44.86 22.04 23.37
N GLU A 474 -43.81 21.88 24.18
CA GLU A 474 -43.62 22.62 25.43
C GLU A 474 -42.96 24.00 25.23
N LEU A 475 -42.50 24.34 24.02
CA LEU A 475 -41.75 25.57 23.72
C LEU A 475 -42.58 26.72 23.14
N SER A 476 -43.91 26.63 23.14
CA SER A 476 -44.80 27.67 22.57
C SER A 476 -44.53 29.09 23.11
N THR A 477 -44.11 29.20 24.36
CA THR A 477 -43.70 30.49 24.95
C THR A 477 -42.40 31.02 24.34
N LEU A 478 -41.43 30.16 24.05
CA LEU A 478 -40.18 30.56 23.38
C LEU A 478 -40.43 30.98 21.94
N GLN A 479 -41.35 30.31 21.23
CA GLN A 479 -41.74 30.72 19.87
C GLN A 479 -42.26 32.16 19.85
N ARG A 480 -43.16 32.51 20.78
CA ARG A 480 -43.66 33.90 20.92
C ARG A 480 -42.55 34.91 21.24
N ILE A 481 -41.51 34.52 21.96
CA ILE A 481 -40.35 35.37 22.24
C ILE A 481 -39.57 35.60 20.94
N VAL A 482 -39.30 34.55 20.15
CA VAL A 482 -38.63 34.70 18.85
C VAL A 482 -39.43 35.59 17.89
N ASP A 483 -40.75 35.44 17.85
CA ASP A 483 -41.61 36.24 16.96
C ASP A 483 -41.62 37.73 17.36
N ARG A 484 -41.44 38.04 18.65
CA ARG A 484 -41.38 39.42 19.18
C ARG A 484 -40.01 40.06 19.06
N HIS A 485 -38.95 39.27 19.19
CA HIS A 485 -37.57 39.74 19.16
C HIS A 485 -36.96 39.34 17.82
N GLY A 486 -37.03 40.29 16.87
CA GLY A 486 -36.57 40.17 15.48
C GLY A 486 -35.11 39.72 15.31
N THR A 487 -34.61 39.69 14.08
CA THR A 487 -33.24 39.21 13.81
C THR A 487 -32.19 40.11 14.48
N LEU A 488 -31.28 39.50 15.24
CA LEU A 488 -30.17 40.18 15.91
C LEU A 488 -28.99 40.34 14.96
N ASP A 489 -29.23 40.98 13.80
CA ASP A 489 -28.28 41.03 12.68
C ASP A 489 -26.93 41.66 13.08
N ASN A 490 -26.94 42.60 14.03
CA ASN A 490 -25.73 43.26 14.55
C ASN A 490 -24.77 42.28 15.27
N ARG A 491 -25.25 41.11 15.72
CA ARG A 491 -24.42 40.08 16.39
C ARG A 491 -23.91 39.01 15.43
N VAL A 492 -24.48 38.90 14.24
CA VAL A 492 -24.09 37.91 13.23
C VAL A 492 -22.71 38.25 12.67
N ILE A 493 -22.42 39.53 12.41
CA ILE A 493 -21.15 39.97 11.81
C ILE A 493 -19.94 39.59 12.70
N PRO A 494 -19.91 39.90 14.02
CA PRO A 494 -18.80 39.48 14.88
C PRO A 494 -18.63 37.96 14.95
N LEU A 495 -19.72 37.19 14.95
CA LEU A 495 -19.63 35.72 14.96
C LEU A 495 -19.08 35.16 13.65
N ARG A 496 -19.42 35.74 12.50
CA ARG A 496 -18.82 35.37 11.22
C ARG A 496 -17.31 35.65 11.22
N GLN A 497 -16.90 36.79 11.75
CA GLN A 497 -15.48 37.13 11.90
C GLN A 497 -14.77 36.16 12.85
N GLN A 498 -15.40 35.80 13.97
CA GLN A 498 -14.88 34.79 14.88
C GLN A 498 -14.75 33.43 14.20
N ILE A 499 -15.78 32.94 13.51
CA ILE A 499 -15.75 31.68 12.77
C ILE A 499 -14.59 31.69 11.77
N ALA A 500 -14.47 32.74 10.95
CA ALA A 500 -13.38 32.85 9.98
C ALA A 500 -11.99 32.82 10.64
N SER A 501 -11.82 33.54 11.76
CA SER A 501 -10.58 33.56 12.54
C SER A 501 -10.24 32.18 13.11
N GLU A 502 -11.22 31.49 13.70
CA GLU A 502 -11.03 30.14 14.27
C GLU A 502 -10.77 29.10 13.17
N MET A 503 -11.43 29.22 12.01
CA MET A 503 -11.16 28.36 10.86
C MET A 503 -9.72 28.52 10.36
N GLN A 504 -9.22 29.75 10.28
CA GLN A 504 -7.83 30.02 9.94
C GLN A 504 -6.87 29.44 10.99
N ALA A 505 -7.15 29.63 12.28
CA ALA A 505 -6.33 29.10 13.37
C ALA A 505 -6.29 27.56 13.36
N CYS A 506 -7.42 26.92 13.08
CA CYS A 506 -7.56 25.48 12.91
C CYS A 506 -6.75 24.96 11.72
N SER A 507 -6.94 25.55 10.54
CA SER A 507 -6.21 25.19 9.31
C SER A 507 -4.69 25.31 9.50
N GLN A 508 -4.21 26.38 10.14
CA GLN A 508 -2.78 26.54 10.45
C GLN A 508 -2.25 25.51 11.44
N ALA A 509 -3.06 25.12 12.44
CA ALA A 509 -2.69 24.08 13.38
C ALA A 509 -2.61 22.71 12.70
N GLU A 510 -3.58 22.38 11.84
CA GLU A 510 -3.58 21.15 11.05
C GLU A 510 -2.40 21.08 10.07
N ALA A 511 -2.06 22.17 9.40
CA ALA A 511 -0.86 22.23 8.55
C ALA A 511 0.43 21.94 9.34
N ARG A 512 0.54 22.45 10.57
CA ARG A 512 1.68 22.15 11.47
C ARG A 512 1.68 20.70 11.93
N ILE A 513 0.52 20.15 12.32
CA ILE A 513 0.37 18.73 12.68
C ILE A 513 0.80 17.85 11.52
N GLN A 514 0.36 18.16 10.30
CA GLN A 514 0.74 17.40 9.11
C GLN A 514 2.25 17.47 8.83
N SER A 515 2.87 18.65 8.96
CA SER A 515 4.32 18.81 8.84
C SER A 515 5.08 17.95 9.87
N ILE A 516 4.63 17.94 11.12
CA ILE A 516 5.25 17.13 12.18
C ILE A 516 5.03 15.63 11.90
N ASN A 517 3.85 15.23 11.43
CA ASN A 517 3.58 13.85 11.03
C ASN A 517 4.49 13.41 9.87
N ASP A 518 4.75 14.28 8.90
CA ASP A 518 5.70 14.01 7.82
C ASP A 518 7.14 13.89 8.34
N GLU A 519 7.53 14.67 9.35
CA GLU A 519 8.83 14.54 10.03
C GLU A 519 8.94 13.24 10.83
N ILE A 520 7.89 12.84 11.56
CA ILE A 520 7.81 11.56 12.26
C ILE A 520 8.00 10.43 11.25
N MET A 521 7.26 10.47 10.14
CA MET A 521 7.36 9.49 9.06
C MET A 521 8.76 9.43 8.44
N ALA A 522 9.33 10.59 8.12
CA ALA A 522 10.67 10.66 7.55
C ALA A 522 11.73 10.13 8.53
N CYS A 523 11.53 10.32 9.83
CA CYS A 523 12.37 9.72 10.86
C CYS A 523 12.22 8.20 10.85
N MET A 524 10.99 7.68 10.95
CA MET A 524 10.70 6.25 11.02
C MET A 524 11.26 5.45 9.84
N LEU A 525 11.32 6.05 8.64
CA LEU A 525 11.80 5.39 7.42
C LEU A 525 13.32 5.55 7.19
N ARG A 526 14.03 6.26 8.08
CA ARG A 526 15.50 6.43 8.03
C ARG A 526 16.19 5.58 9.09
N GLU A 527 17.37 5.07 8.73
CA GLU A 527 18.25 4.41 9.68
C GLU A 527 18.67 5.38 10.81
N GLY A 528 18.73 4.88 12.04
CA GLY A 528 19.18 5.65 13.20
C GLY A 528 18.13 6.56 13.86
N CYS A 529 16.87 6.53 13.42
CA CYS A 529 15.80 7.18 14.17
C CYS A 529 15.47 6.39 15.46
N THR A 530 15.51 7.06 16.61
CA THR A 530 15.20 6.46 17.90
C THR A 530 13.74 6.67 18.28
N GLN A 531 13.20 5.80 19.13
CA GLN A 531 11.84 5.94 19.65
C GLN A 531 11.67 7.23 20.47
N ASP A 532 12.69 7.65 21.21
CA ASP A 532 12.66 8.91 21.95
C ASP A 532 12.52 10.12 21.02
N LYS A 533 13.13 10.08 19.83
CA LYS A 533 13.00 11.14 18.83
C LYS A 533 11.59 11.17 18.23
N ILE A 534 11.00 10.01 17.95
CA ILE A 534 9.60 9.90 17.50
C ILE A 534 8.65 10.43 18.58
N ALA A 535 8.83 10.01 19.83
CA ALA A 535 8.02 10.47 20.95
C ALA A 535 8.14 11.99 21.17
N ALA A 536 9.35 12.54 21.05
CA ALA A 536 9.58 13.98 21.13
C ALA A 536 8.86 14.74 20.02
N LEU A 537 8.92 14.27 18.76
CA LEU A 537 8.18 14.87 17.65
C LEU A 537 6.66 14.73 17.83
N ALA A 538 6.17 13.58 18.31
CA ALA A 538 4.74 13.43 18.59
C ALA A 538 4.27 14.41 19.68
N PHE A 539 5.11 14.65 20.70
CA PHE A 539 4.83 15.62 21.76
C PHE A 539 4.82 17.07 21.25
N THR A 540 5.65 17.44 20.26
CA THR A 540 5.61 18.79 19.69
C THR A 540 4.31 19.09 18.94
N ALA A 541 3.57 18.07 18.48
CA ALA A 541 2.26 18.24 17.84
C ALA A 541 1.11 18.51 18.83
N ASP A 542 1.23 18.15 20.11
CA ASP A 542 0.13 18.21 21.08
C ASP A 542 -0.44 19.63 21.31
N PRO A 543 0.37 20.70 21.36
CA PRO A 543 -0.16 22.07 21.45
C PRO A 543 -1.00 22.48 20.24
N ASP A 544 -0.61 22.06 19.03
CA ASP A 544 -1.34 22.34 17.80
C ASP A 544 -2.61 21.48 17.72
N ARG A 545 -2.57 20.20 18.10
CA ARG A 545 -3.79 19.36 18.24
C ARG A 545 -4.80 19.99 19.18
N SER A 546 -4.33 20.47 20.32
CA SER A 546 -5.15 21.17 21.29
C SER A 546 -5.71 22.49 20.73
N ARG A 547 -4.94 23.20 19.90
CA ARG A 547 -5.38 24.44 19.23
C ARG A 547 -6.45 24.16 18.17
N ALA A 548 -6.24 23.17 17.31
CA ALA A 548 -7.20 22.73 16.32
C ALA A 548 -8.52 22.32 16.98
N GLN A 549 -8.47 21.51 18.04
CA GLN A 549 -9.66 21.11 18.78
C GLN A 549 -10.40 22.31 19.39
N ARG A 550 -9.69 23.24 20.06
CA ARG A 550 -10.32 24.44 20.63
C ARG A 550 -10.99 25.31 19.58
N ALA A 551 -10.36 25.45 18.41
CA ALA A 551 -10.91 26.21 17.29
C ALA A 551 -12.17 25.53 16.73
N ARG A 552 -12.15 24.20 16.53
CA ARG A 552 -13.34 23.42 16.17
C ARG A 552 -14.47 23.61 17.17
N ASP A 553 -14.18 23.52 18.46
CA ASP A 553 -15.17 23.73 19.52
C ASP A 553 -15.71 25.17 19.54
N ALA A 554 -14.86 26.17 19.21
CA ALA A 554 -15.27 27.57 19.13
C ALA A 554 -16.20 27.83 17.94
N ILE A 555 -15.87 27.29 16.76
CA ILE A 555 -16.75 27.35 15.57
C ILE A 555 -18.08 26.66 15.89
N ALA A 556 -18.03 25.48 16.50
CA ALA A 556 -19.20 24.72 16.87
C ALA A 556 -20.11 25.50 17.84
N ARG A 557 -19.53 26.17 18.85
CA ARG A 557 -20.26 27.08 19.74
C ARG A 557 -20.86 28.28 19.00
N ALA A 558 -20.14 28.86 18.04
CA ALA A 558 -20.63 30.01 17.26
C ALA A 558 -21.81 29.63 16.37
N LEU A 559 -21.75 28.48 15.70
CA LEU A 559 -22.87 27.94 14.91
C LEU A 559 -24.08 27.63 15.78
N ALA A 560 -23.84 27.13 16.99
CA ALA A 560 -24.87 26.86 18.00
C ALA A 560 -25.49 28.12 18.63
N SER A 561 -25.09 29.34 18.24
CA SER A 561 -25.57 30.59 18.85
C SER A 561 -27.07 30.89 18.62
N GLY A 562 -27.70 30.23 17.65
CA GLY A 562 -29.08 30.50 17.23
C GLY A 562 -29.22 31.63 16.21
N LEU A 563 -28.10 32.17 15.73
CA LEU A 563 -28.04 33.30 14.81
C LEU A 563 -27.85 32.91 13.35
N PHE A 564 -27.39 31.69 13.09
CA PHE A 564 -27.21 31.16 11.75
C PHE A 564 -28.42 30.33 11.33
N ASN A 565 -28.87 30.51 10.09
CA ASN A 565 -29.83 29.61 9.47
C ASN A 565 -29.12 28.35 8.93
N ARG A 566 -29.90 27.35 8.53
CA ARG A 566 -29.36 26.05 8.06
C ARG A 566 -28.40 26.19 6.87
N GLY A 567 -28.76 26.97 5.85
CA GLY A 567 -27.91 27.15 4.68
C GLY A 567 -26.58 27.84 5.00
N GLU A 568 -26.56 28.73 5.99
CA GLU A 568 -25.31 29.33 6.49
C GLU A 568 -24.44 28.33 7.26
N MET A 569 -25.05 27.48 8.08
CA MET A 569 -24.33 26.41 8.78
C MET A 569 -23.73 25.42 7.77
N ASP A 570 -24.49 25.01 6.76
CA ASP A 570 -24.03 24.13 5.68
C ASP A 570 -22.85 24.75 4.92
N LYS A 571 -22.91 26.08 4.65
CA LYS A 571 -21.81 26.80 4.03
C LYS A 571 -20.55 26.83 4.91
N VAL A 572 -20.69 27.14 6.20
CA VAL A 572 -19.54 27.12 7.13
C VAL A 572 -18.93 25.73 7.20
N GLU A 573 -19.74 24.67 7.20
CA GLU A 573 -19.23 23.29 7.20
C GLU A 573 -18.46 22.97 5.91
N ALA A 574 -18.98 23.37 4.75
CA ALA A 574 -18.27 23.25 3.49
C ALA A 574 -16.93 24.01 3.50
N ASP A 575 -16.92 25.24 4.05
CA ASP A 575 -15.71 26.04 4.18
C ASP A 575 -14.70 25.42 5.18
N ARG A 576 -15.16 24.74 6.24
CA ARG A 576 -14.30 24.00 7.21
C ARG A 576 -13.59 22.83 6.56
N ILE A 577 -14.30 22.08 5.69
CA ILE A 577 -13.71 20.99 4.90
C ILE A 577 -12.71 21.57 3.90
N ALA A 578 -13.10 22.60 3.15
CA ALA A 578 -12.24 23.24 2.14
C ALA A 578 -10.95 23.84 2.73
N SER A 579 -11.02 24.35 3.97
CA SER A 579 -9.85 24.90 4.68
C SER A 579 -8.94 23.85 5.32
N GLY A 580 -9.32 22.57 5.31
CA GLY A 580 -8.58 21.50 5.99
C GLY A 580 -8.73 21.54 7.53
N CYS A 581 -9.68 22.31 8.07
CA CYS A 581 -9.98 22.30 9.51
C CYS A 581 -10.72 21.02 9.94
N LEU A 582 -11.38 20.33 9.00
CA LEU A 582 -11.98 19.03 9.22
C LEU A 582 -11.39 18.03 8.23
N ASP A 583 -11.07 16.84 8.75
CA ASP A 583 -10.77 15.67 7.95
C ASP A 583 -12.08 15.25 7.24
N PRO A 584 -12.10 15.16 5.90
CA PRO A 584 -13.32 14.91 5.13
C PRO A 584 -14.05 13.59 5.45
#